data_AF-A0A8B8SFT5-F1
#
_entry.id   AF-A0A8B8SFT5-F1
#
_cell.length_a   1.000
_cell.length_b   1.000
_cell.length_c   1.000
_cell.angle_alpha   90.00
_cell.angle_beta   90.00
_cell.angle_gamma   90.00
#
_symmetry.space_group_name_H-M   'P 1'
#
loop_
_entity.id
_entity.type
_entity.pdbx_description
1 polymer ?
#
loop_
_entity_poly.entity_id
_entity_poly.type
_entity_poly.pdbx_seq_one_letter_code
_entity_poly.pdbx_strand_id
1 'polypeptide(L)'
;MAVLGSPLLPLVLSLCLGLLFPSAKCQYPIGNCITLSNIIGATDGGVQAFPKSYKSNTMYTVIVPVTDNTEAVILRAMYNMHPVGFWKDVDKNCTNSVMYELKNPRMKWFKTRWVSPGDMDLSSVQLQ
;
A
#
# COMPACT_ATOMS: atom_id res chain seq x y z
N MET A 1 44.24 -33.03 43.96
CA MET A 1 43.41 -34.02 43.23
C MET A 1 42.05 -33.41 42.93
N ALA A 2 41.48 -33.77 41.77
CA ALA A 2 40.12 -33.55 41.27
C ALA A 2 39.76 -32.15 40.68
N VAL A 3 39.47 -32.21 39.39
CA VAL A 3 38.83 -31.24 38.49
C VAL A 3 37.31 -31.24 38.74
N LEU A 4 36.67 -30.08 38.68
CA LEU A 4 35.27 -29.81 38.26
C LEU A 4 35.22 -28.28 38.05
N GLY A 5 35.02 -27.70 36.86
CA GLY A 5 34.09 -28.07 35.81
C GLY A 5 32.86 -27.17 35.90
N SER A 6 32.93 -25.94 35.38
CA SER A 6 31.90 -25.20 34.61
C SER A 6 31.91 -23.68 34.83
N PRO A 7 31.69 -22.87 33.77
CA PRO A 7 31.58 -21.42 33.86
C PRO A 7 30.16 -21.05 34.29
N LEU A 8 29.97 -20.61 35.52
CA LEU A 8 28.72 -20.00 35.95
C LEU A 8 28.67 -18.55 35.46
N LEU A 9 28.52 -18.40 34.14
CA LEU A 9 27.90 -17.21 33.55
C LEU A 9 26.54 -17.06 34.24
N PRO A 10 26.27 -15.96 34.97
CA PRO A 10 24.96 -15.76 35.53
C PRO A 10 24.00 -15.65 34.35
N LEU A 11 23.12 -16.66 34.29
CA LEU A 11 21.91 -16.87 33.51
C LEU A 11 20.93 -15.67 33.51
N VAL A 12 21.35 -14.51 34.01
CA VAL A 12 20.59 -13.28 34.17
C VAL A 12 20.69 -12.39 32.91
N LEU A 13 21.71 -12.60 32.07
CA LEU A 13 21.85 -11.86 30.80
C LEU A 13 21.05 -12.45 29.64
N SER A 14 20.47 -13.65 29.78
CA SER A 14 19.71 -14.30 28.70
C SER A 14 18.21 -13.97 28.70
N LEU A 15 17.67 -13.37 29.76
CA LEU A 15 16.21 -13.33 29.94
C LEU A 15 15.52 -12.00 29.60
N CYS A 16 16.26 -11.00 29.10
CA CYS A 16 15.65 -9.73 28.65
C CYS A 16 15.91 -9.40 27.18
N LEU A 17 16.64 -10.25 26.44
CA LEU A 17 16.74 -10.15 24.97
C LEU A 17 15.59 -10.88 24.25
N GLY A 18 14.53 -11.24 24.96
CA GLY A 18 13.20 -11.34 24.38
C GLY A 18 12.69 -9.95 24.08
N LEU A 19 13.36 -9.27 23.15
CA LEU A 19 12.85 -8.12 22.43
C LEU A 19 11.48 -8.54 21.88
N LEU A 20 10.45 -8.25 22.67
CA LEU A 20 9.11 -7.97 22.21
C LEU A 20 9.27 -6.80 21.24
N PHE A 21 9.71 -7.09 20.03
CA PHE A 21 9.35 -6.33 18.87
C PHE A 21 7.90 -6.75 18.62
N PRO A 22 6.86 -6.04 19.12
CA PRO A 22 5.67 -6.04 18.31
C PRO A 22 6.17 -5.57 16.95
N SER A 23 6.00 -6.39 15.92
CA SER A 23 6.15 -5.91 14.56
C SER A 23 5.31 -4.65 14.49
N ALA A 24 5.98 -3.49 14.53
CA ALA A 24 5.32 -2.21 14.44
C ALA A 24 4.80 -2.17 13.02
N LYS A 25 3.60 -2.71 12.82
CA LYS A 25 2.83 -2.42 11.64
C LYS A 25 2.69 -0.92 11.68
N CYS A 26 3.31 -0.23 10.73
CA CYS A 26 3.09 1.19 10.52
C CYS A 26 1.60 1.36 10.23
N GLN A 27 0.81 1.48 11.29
CA GLN A 27 -0.59 1.78 11.20
C GLN A 27 -0.65 3.29 11.03
N TYR A 28 -0.47 3.71 9.78
CA TYR A 28 -0.72 5.08 9.39
C TYR A 28 -2.12 5.44 9.87
N PRO A 29 -2.33 6.61 10.50
CA PRO A 29 -3.65 7.05 10.88
C PRO A 29 -4.54 7.02 9.62
N ILE A 30 -5.55 6.15 9.64
CA ILE A 30 -6.53 6.02 8.57
C ILE A 30 -7.40 7.27 8.65
N GLY A 31 -6.97 8.33 7.97
CA GLY A 31 -7.71 9.59 7.92
C GLY A 31 -8.86 9.48 6.92
N ASN A 32 -9.97 10.16 7.20
CA ASN A 32 -10.95 10.48 6.17
C ASN A 32 -10.25 11.38 5.14
N CYS A 33 -9.96 10.85 3.95
CA CYS A 33 -9.21 11.57 2.92
C CYS A 33 -10.05 12.56 2.10
N ILE A 34 -11.18 13.03 2.64
CA ILE A 34 -12.26 13.77 1.96
C ILE A 34 -13.30 12.81 1.38
N THR A 35 -14.58 13.14 1.57
CA THR A 35 -15.72 12.45 0.98
C THR A 35 -15.62 12.60 -0.55
N LEU A 36 -15.65 11.48 -1.27
CA LEU A 36 -15.54 11.40 -2.74
C LEU A 36 -16.75 12.03 -3.46
N SER A 37 -17.06 13.31 -3.22
CA SER A 37 -18.23 13.99 -3.80
C SER A 37 -17.99 14.50 -5.22
N ASN A 38 -16.73 14.74 -5.61
CA ASN A 38 -16.35 15.09 -6.98
C ASN A 38 -15.48 13.99 -7.59
N ILE A 39 -16.04 12.79 -7.73
CA ILE A 39 -15.50 11.80 -8.66
C ILE A 39 -15.81 12.33 -10.05
N ILE A 40 -14.85 12.99 -10.70
CA ILE A 40 -14.83 12.97 -12.16
C ILE A 40 -14.48 11.53 -12.49
N GLY A 41 -15.52 10.69 -12.58
CA GLY A 41 -15.38 9.29 -12.98
C GLY A 41 -14.62 9.34 -14.27
N ALA A 42 -13.44 8.75 -14.28
CA ALA A 42 -12.51 8.88 -15.36
C ALA A 42 -13.17 8.24 -16.59
N THR A 43 -13.86 9.07 -17.37
CA THR A 43 -14.90 8.69 -18.32
C THR A 43 -14.28 7.75 -19.35
N ASP A 44 -14.86 6.56 -19.47
CA ASP A 44 -14.53 5.51 -20.45
C ASP A 44 -13.04 5.44 -20.82
N GLY A 45 -12.20 5.04 -19.86
CA GLY A 45 -10.78 4.71 -20.09
C GLY A 45 -9.78 5.28 -19.09
N GLY A 46 -10.24 5.87 -17.98
CA GLY A 46 -9.41 6.78 -17.19
C GLY A 46 -8.66 6.22 -15.97
N VAL A 47 -8.59 4.91 -15.74
CA VAL A 47 -7.50 4.34 -14.93
C VAL A 47 -6.93 3.16 -15.69
N GLN A 48 -5.66 3.25 -16.10
CA GLN A 48 -5.02 2.25 -16.95
C GLN A 48 -3.90 1.55 -16.19
N ALA A 49 -3.99 0.23 -16.05
CA ALA A 49 -2.92 -0.58 -15.50
C ALA A 49 -2.21 -1.39 -16.58
N PHE A 50 -0.89 -1.49 -16.44
CA PHE A 50 -0.02 -2.22 -17.37
C PHE A 50 0.84 -3.24 -16.61
N PRO A 51 0.86 -4.52 -17.05
CA PRO A 51 0.04 -5.09 -18.13
C PRO A 51 -1.46 -5.18 -17.77
N LYS A 52 -2.35 -5.26 -18.78
CA LYS A 52 -3.81 -5.27 -18.59
C LYS A 52 -4.34 -6.53 -17.88
N SER A 53 -3.59 -7.63 -17.92
CA SER A 53 -3.93 -8.86 -17.23
C SER A 53 -3.18 -8.96 -15.91
N TYR A 54 -3.95 -9.13 -14.85
CA TYR A 54 -3.42 -9.23 -13.51
C TYR A 54 -2.94 -10.65 -13.19
N LYS A 55 -1.77 -10.72 -12.57
CA LYS A 55 -1.08 -11.90 -12.08
C LYS A 55 -0.77 -11.66 -10.61
N SER A 56 -0.77 -12.73 -9.82
CA SER A 56 -0.49 -12.68 -8.39
C SER A 56 0.87 -12.08 -8.08
N ASN A 57 0.97 -11.36 -6.96
CA ASN A 57 2.22 -10.77 -6.42
C ASN A 57 3.04 -10.00 -7.46
N THR A 58 2.37 -9.34 -8.40
CA THR A 58 3.00 -8.66 -9.52
C THR A 58 2.81 -7.15 -9.38
N MET A 59 3.84 -6.38 -9.73
CA MET A 59 3.80 -4.93 -9.71
C MET A 59 3.33 -4.39 -11.05
N TYR A 60 2.33 -3.52 -11.02
CA TYR A 60 1.68 -2.89 -12.15
C TYR A 60 1.96 -1.39 -12.15
N THR A 61 2.14 -0.83 -13.34
CA THR A 61 2.14 0.63 -13.52
C THR A 61 0.71 1.08 -13.76
N VAL A 62 0.23 2.00 -12.92
CA VAL A 62 -1.11 2.58 -13.02
C VAL A 62 -0.99 4.03 -13.49
N ILE A 63 -1.75 4.39 -14.53
CA ILE A 63 -1.78 5.71 -15.13
C ILE A 63 -3.20 6.27 -15.00
N VAL A 64 -3.30 7.48 -14.48
CA VAL A 64 -4.55 8.20 -14.23
C VAL A 64 -4.47 9.54 -14.97
N PRO A 65 -5.38 9.89 -15.87
CA PRO A 65 -5.43 11.20 -16.48
C PRO A 65 -5.78 12.24 -15.42
N VAL A 66 -5.10 13.38 -15.45
CA VAL A 66 -5.32 14.51 -14.53
C VAL A 66 -5.34 15.81 -15.32
N THR A 67 -5.92 16.85 -14.73
CA THR A 67 -5.92 18.20 -15.30
C THR A 67 -4.95 19.09 -14.52
N ASP A 68 -4.61 20.25 -15.08
CA ASP A 68 -3.69 21.21 -14.46
C ASP A 68 -4.19 21.72 -13.09
N ASN A 69 -5.50 21.61 -12.83
CA ASN A 69 -6.15 22.00 -11.58
C ASN A 69 -6.34 20.82 -10.60
N THR A 70 -5.83 19.63 -10.92
CA THR A 70 -5.98 18.46 -10.03
C THR A 70 -4.94 18.56 -8.91
N GLU A 71 -5.41 18.73 -7.67
CA GLU A 71 -4.54 18.86 -6.49
C GLU A 71 -4.18 17.52 -5.85
N ALA A 72 -5.01 16.49 -6.03
CA ALA A 72 -4.78 15.16 -5.50
C ALA A 72 -5.46 14.07 -6.33
N VAL A 73 -4.92 12.87 -6.25
CA VAL A 73 -5.49 11.66 -6.84
C VAL A 73 -5.73 10.64 -5.74
N ILE A 74 -6.97 10.17 -5.62
CA ILE A 74 -7.37 9.14 -4.67
C ILE A 74 -7.59 7.85 -5.45
N LEU A 75 -6.91 6.77 -5.06
CA LEU A 75 -6.99 5.48 -5.73
C LEU A 75 -7.38 4.37 -4.78
N ARG A 76 -8.08 3.38 -5.32
CA ARG A 76 -8.37 2.12 -4.63
C ARG A 76 -8.32 0.95 -5.60
N ALA A 77 -8.00 -0.21 -5.05
CA ALA A 77 -8.04 -1.48 -5.75
C ALA A 77 -9.02 -2.37 -4.99
N MET A 78 -10.10 -2.79 -5.63
CA MET A 78 -11.23 -3.43 -4.97
C MET A 78 -11.48 -4.84 -5.53
N TYR A 79 -11.71 -5.80 -4.65
CA TYR A 79 -12.25 -7.12 -4.96
C TYR A 79 -13.42 -7.41 -4.02
N ASN A 80 -14.61 -7.67 -4.57
CA ASN A 80 -15.82 -7.97 -3.79
C ASN A 80 -16.02 -7.01 -2.60
N MET A 81 -15.94 -5.70 -2.84
CA MET A 81 -16.06 -4.62 -1.82
C MET A 81 -14.93 -4.51 -0.79
N HIS A 82 -13.86 -5.31 -0.91
CA HIS A 82 -12.69 -5.22 -0.04
C HIS A 82 -11.50 -4.58 -0.77
N PRO A 83 -10.74 -3.68 -0.11
CA PRO A 83 -9.50 -3.17 -0.67
C PRO A 83 -8.45 -4.28 -0.75
N VAL A 84 -7.71 -4.37 -1.85
CA VAL A 84 -6.74 -5.44 -2.10
C VAL A 84 -5.43 -4.95 -2.70
N GLY A 85 -4.35 -5.67 -2.41
CA GLY A 85 -3.01 -5.31 -2.85
C GLY A 85 -2.45 -4.08 -2.13
N PHE A 86 -1.33 -3.58 -2.63
CA PHE A 86 -0.59 -2.49 -2.00
C PHE A 86 -0.15 -1.44 -3.01
N TRP A 87 -0.40 -0.18 -2.69
CA TRP A 87 0.07 0.96 -3.46
C TRP A 87 1.46 1.40 -2.99
N LYS A 88 2.29 1.89 -3.90
CA LYS A 88 3.66 2.37 -3.59
C LYS A 88 3.70 3.89 -3.56
N ASP A 89 4.63 4.42 -2.75
CA ASP A 89 4.95 5.85 -2.69
C ASP A 89 3.73 6.73 -2.33
N VAL A 90 2.87 6.21 -1.45
CA VAL A 90 1.62 6.85 -1.01
C VAL A 90 1.93 8.01 -0.06
N ASP A 91 1.35 9.18 -0.31
CA ASP A 91 1.46 10.33 0.59
C ASP A 91 0.56 10.14 1.83
N LYS A 92 -0.66 9.63 1.64
CA LYS A 92 -1.61 9.39 2.73
C LYS A 92 -2.44 8.14 2.54
N ASN A 93 -2.53 7.34 3.61
CA ASN A 93 -3.43 6.19 3.68
C ASN A 93 -4.83 6.60 4.14
N CYS A 94 -5.85 6.06 3.49
CA CYS A 94 -7.26 6.41 3.68
C CYS A 94 -8.09 5.16 3.96
N THR A 95 -9.33 5.34 4.43
CA THR A 95 -10.25 4.21 4.59
C THR A 95 -10.56 3.58 3.23
N ASN A 96 -10.03 2.37 2.99
CA ASN A 96 -10.18 1.61 1.73
C ASN A 96 -9.58 2.28 0.48
N SER A 97 -8.72 3.28 0.63
CA SER A 97 -8.08 3.98 -0.49
C SER A 97 -6.72 4.57 -0.09
N VAL A 98 -6.03 5.15 -1.06
CA VAL A 98 -4.79 5.90 -0.88
C VAL A 98 -4.89 7.23 -1.60
N MET A 99 -4.19 8.24 -1.12
CA MET A 99 -4.16 9.58 -1.72
C MET A 99 -2.72 9.96 -2.06
N TYR A 100 -2.58 10.56 -3.24
CA TYR A 100 -1.35 11.17 -3.73
C TYR A 100 -1.60 12.66 -3.95
N GLU A 101 -0.76 13.50 -3.38
CA GLU A 101 -0.82 14.94 -3.54
C GLU A 101 -0.06 15.35 -4.81
N LEU A 102 -0.71 16.09 -5.69
CA LEU A 102 -0.11 16.59 -6.92
C LEU A 102 0.36 18.03 -6.72
N LYS A 103 1.68 18.21 -6.66
CA LYS A 103 2.28 19.55 -6.63
C LYS A 103 2.42 20.09 -8.05
N ASN A 104 1.42 20.86 -8.50
CA ASN A 104 1.37 21.49 -9.82
C ASN A 104 1.64 20.51 -10.97
N PRO A 105 0.68 19.60 -11.28
CA PRO A 105 0.88 18.60 -12.33
C PRO A 105 1.11 19.29 -13.68
N ARG A 106 2.36 19.26 -14.17
CA ARG A 106 2.68 19.73 -15.54
C ARG A 106 2.25 18.73 -16.62
N MET A 107 2.07 17.48 -16.22
CA MET A 107 1.66 16.39 -17.12
C MET A 107 0.17 16.12 -16.92
N LYS A 108 -0.53 15.85 -18.02
CA LYS A 108 -1.97 15.49 -18.01
C LYS A 108 -2.23 14.07 -17.53
N TRP A 109 -1.26 13.44 -16.87
CA TRP A 109 -1.38 12.11 -16.29
C TRP A 109 -0.52 12.00 -15.02
N PHE A 110 -1.06 11.27 -14.05
CA PHE A 110 -0.37 10.80 -12.87
C PHE A 110 0.01 9.32 -13.04
N LYS A 111 1.19 8.93 -12.57
CA LYS A 111 1.69 7.56 -12.65
C LYS A 111 2.05 7.07 -11.25
N THR A 112 1.57 5.89 -10.90
CA THR A 112 1.94 5.20 -9.67
C THR A 112 2.11 3.70 -9.89
N ARG A 113 2.42 2.96 -8.82
CA ARG A 113 2.59 1.51 -8.83
C ARG A 113 1.64 0.85 -7.85
N TRP A 114 1.02 -0.24 -8.29
CA TRP A 114 0.18 -1.12 -7.48
C TRP A 114 0.72 -2.53 -7.53
N VAL A 115 0.77 -3.21 -6.38
CA VAL A 115 1.19 -4.61 -6.25
C VAL A 115 -0.06 -5.44 -5.98
N SER A 116 -0.34 -6.41 -6.86
CA SER A 116 -1.48 -7.31 -6.73
C SER A 116 -1.32 -8.28 -5.54
N PRO A 117 -2.42 -8.76 -4.93
CA PRO A 117 -2.36 -9.79 -3.91
C PRO A 117 -1.90 -11.14 -4.48
N GLY A 118 -1.43 -12.03 -3.61
CA GLY A 118 -0.87 -13.34 -4.00
C GLY A 118 -1.90 -14.44 -4.25
N ASP A 119 -2.91 -14.55 -3.39
CA ASP A 119 -3.76 -15.74 -3.30
C ASP A 119 -5.23 -15.39 -3.56
N MET A 120 -5.51 -14.76 -4.69
CA MET A 120 -6.85 -14.30 -5.05
C MET A 120 -7.05 -14.33 -6.57
N ASP A 121 -8.28 -14.60 -7.01
CA ASP A 121 -8.67 -14.42 -8.41
C ASP A 121 -8.72 -12.92 -8.75
N LEU A 122 -7.80 -12.49 -9.62
CA LEU A 122 -7.63 -11.09 -9.99
C LEU A 122 -8.54 -10.64 -11.13
N SER A 123 -9.32 -11.55 -11.75
CA SER A 123 -10.22 -11.26 -12.86
C SER A 123 -11.28 -10.21 -12.52
N SER A 124 -11.67 -10.16 -11.24
CA SER A 124 -12.71 -9.28 -10.71
C SER A 124 -12.15 -8.06 -9.99
N VAL A 125 -10.82 -7.87 -9.97
CA VAL A 125 -10.20 -6.71 -9.34
C VAL A 125 -10.43 -5.46 -10.18
N GLN A 126 -10.94 -4.41 -9.54
CA GLN A 126 -11.19 -3.12 -10.16
C GLN A 126 -10.28 -2.06 -9.55
N LEU A 127 -9.53 -1.35 -10.40
CA LEU A 127 -8.83 -0.13 -10.01
C LEU A 127 -9.74 1.07 -10.27
N GLN A 128 -9.83 1.96 -9.30
CA GLN A 128 -10.69 3.14 -9.32
C GLN A 128 -9.96 4.33 -8.74
#